data_AF-A0A355S2D0-F1
#
_entry.id   AF-A0A355S2D0-F1
#
_cell.length_a   1.000
_cell.length_b   1.000
_cell.length_c   1.000
_cell.angle_alpha   90.00
_cell.angle_beta   90.00
_cell.angle_gamma   90.00
#
_symmetry.space_group_name_H-M   'P 1'
#
loop_
_entity.id
_entity.type
_entity.pdbx_description
1 polymer ?
#
loop_
_entity_poly.entity_id
_entity_poly.type
_entity_poly.pdbx_seq_one_letter_code
_entity_poly.pdbx_strand_id
1 'polypeptide(L)'
;IPSFCTACYRAGRTGENFMRYAKSSFVHNFCVPNAIFTFKEYLLDYASEETKKVGEKVVADYVNRFKGEKVYDKILENLKRLENGERDLRF
;
A
#
# COMPACT_ATOMS: atom_id res chain seq x y z
N ILE A 1 -3.18 -2.91 -8.91
CA ILE A 1 -4.03 -2.23 -7.90
C ILE A 1 -3.87 -0.73 -8.09
N PRO A 2 -4.93 0.09 -8.02
CA PRO A 2 -4.80 1.56 -8.01
C PRO A 2 -3.89 2.03 -6.87
N SER A 3 -3.25 3.19 -7.00
CA SER A 3 -2.28 3.69 -6.02
C SER A 3 -2.19 5.20 -6.03
N PHE A 4 -2.10 5.79 -4.85
CA PHE A 4 -1.78 7.21 -4.63
C PHE A 4 -0.45 7.37 -3.86
N CYS A 5 0.41 6.35 -3.95
CA CYS A 5 1.66 6.28 -3.21
C CYS A 5 2.61 7.42 -3.54
N THR A 6 3.09 8.07 -2.48
CA THR A 6 4.10 9.14 -2.51
C THR A 6 5.31 8.81 -1.61
N ALA A 7 5.45 7.55 -1.21
CA ALA A 7 6.45 7.08 -0.25
C ALA A 7 7.90 7.28 -0.73
N CYS A 8 8.19 7.09 -2.02
CA CYS A 8 9.52 7.31 -2.57
C CYS A 8 9.93 8.79 -2.45
N TYR A 9 9.02 9.70 -2.78
CA TYR A 9 9.26 11.13 -2.65
C TYR A 9 9.56 11.51 -1.18
N ARG A 10 8.70 11.09 -0.25
CA ARG A 10 8.88 11.36 1.18
C ARG A 10 10.07 10.64 1.83
N ALA A 11 10.69 9.69 1.12
CA ALA A 11 11.89 8.98 1.57
C ALA A 11 13.16 9.48 0.85
N GLY A 12 13.06 10.56 0.06
CA GLY A 12 14.19 11.09 -0.72
C GLY A 12 14.68 10.15 -1.83
N ARG A 13 13.88 9.14 -2.19
CA ARG A 13 14.18 8.18 -3.27
C ARG A 13 13.83 8.82 -4.62
N THR A 14 14.66 9.75 -5.07
CA THR A 14 14.55 10.45 -6.36
C THR A 14 15.84 10.27 -7.20
N GLY A 15 15.75 10.49 -8.52
CA GLY A 15 16.91 10.41 -9.42
C GLY A 15 17.62 9.04 -9.42
N GLU A 16 18.95 9.05 -9.35
CA GLU A 16 19.76 7.81 -9.36
C GLU A 16 19.51 6.92 -8.13
N ASN A 17 19.19 7.52 -6.97
CA ASN A 17 18.87 6.76 -5.76
C ASN A 17 17.61 5.91 -5.97
N PHE A 18 16.61 6.40 -6.70
CA PHE A 18 15.43 5.62 -7.08
C PHE A 18 15.80 4.42 -7.96
N MET A 19 16.67 4.63 -8.96
CA MET A 19 17.03 3.59 -9.94
C MET A 19 17.70 2.37 -9.29
N ARG A 20 18.45 2.57 -8.21
CA ARG A 20 19.03 1.47 -7.43
C ARG A 20 17.97 0.60 -6.78
N TYR A 21 16.92 1.22 -6.22
CA TYR A 21 15.82 0.49 -5.59
C TYR A 21 14.92 -0.19 -6.63
N ALA A 22 14.61 0.49 -7.74
CA ALA A 22 13.76 -0.03 -8.80
C ALA A 22 14.26 -1.33 -9.45
N LYS A 23 15.58 -1.55 -9.48
CA LYS A 23 16.23 -2.76 -10.03
C LYS A 23 16.24 -3.97 -9.08
N SER A 24 15.72 -3.83 -7.86
CA SER A 24 15.69 -4.88 -6.84
C SER A 24 14.26 -5.33 -6.54
N SER A 25 14.08 -6.40 -5.76
CA SER A 25 12.78 -6.90 -5.26
C SER A 25 11.99 -5.89 -4.40
N PHE A 26 12.47 -4.66 -4.32
CA PHE A 26 11.86 -3.51 -3.68
C PHE A 26 10.43 -3.22 -4.16
N VAL A 27 10.15 -3.47 -5.44
CA VAL A 27 8.81 -3.24 -5.98
C VAL A 27 7.76 -4.12 -5.28
N HIS A 28 8.09 -5.39 -5.02
CA HIS A 28 7.18 -6.32 -4.36
C HIS A 28 6.97 -5.97 -2.89
N ASN A 29 8.05 -5.72 -2.13
CA ASN A 29 7.97 -5.54 -0.68
C ASN A 29 7.65 -4.10 -0.21
N PHE A 30 7.77 -3.10 -1.08
CA PHE A 30 7.55 -1.69 -0.72
C PHE A 30 6.47 -1.04 -1.58
N CYS A 31 6.57 -1.12 -2.90
CA CYS A 31 5.66 -0.42 -3.78
C CYS A 31 4.25 -1.00 -3.74
N VAL A 32 4.11 -2.33 -3.79
CA VAL A 32 2.79 -2.99 -3.75
C VAL A 32 2.10 -2.77 -2.40
N PRO A 33 2.75 -2.93 -1.23
CA PRO A 33 2.10 -2.65 0.05
C PRO A 33 1.70 -1.18 0.22
N ASN A 34 2.53 -0.23 -0.22
CA ASN A 34 2.17 1.19 -0.20
C ASN A 34 0.99 1.50 -1.15
N ALA A 35 0.85 0.76 -2.26
CA ALA A 35 -0.33 0.86 -3.12
C ALA A 35 -1.60 0.33 -2.42
N ILE A 36 -1.49 -0.78 -1.67
CA ILE A 36 -2.59 -1.30 -0.85
C ILE A 36 -3.05 -0.25 0.17
N PHE A 37 -2.12 0.37 0.88
CA PHE A 37 -2.44 1.38 1.91
C PHE A 37 -3.14 2.59 1.32
N THR A 38 -2.53 3.22 0.32
CA THR A 38 -3.11 4.43 -0.28
C THR A 38 -4.42 4.18 -1.01
N PHE A 39 -4.63 2.96 -1.53
CA PHE A 39 -5.93 2.59 -2.06
C PHE A 39 -6.95 2.38 -0.94
N LYS A 40 -6.61 1.70 0.16
CA LYS A 40 -7.51 1.56 1.33
C LYS A 40 -7.89 2.91 1.92
N GLU A 41 -6.96 3.86 2.01
CA GLU A 41 -7.25 5.25 2.41
C GLU A 41 -8.28 5.90 1.51
N TYR A 42 -8.10 5.79 0.18
CA TYR A 42 -9.08 6.30 -0.76
C TYR A 42 -10.46 5.67 -0.57
N LEU A 43 -10.52 4.35 -0.33
CA LEU A 43 -11.78 3.64 -0.07
C LEU A 43 -12.47 4.06 1.23
N LEU A 44 -11.70 4.49 2.23
CA LEU A 44 -12.23 4.96 3.51
C LEU A 44 -12.72 6.41 3.44
N ASP A 45 -12.01 7.27 2.71
CA ASP A 45 -12.21 8.72 2.78
C ASP A 45 -13.07 9.29 1.64
N TYR A 46 -13.06 8.65 0.47
CA TYR A 46 -13.61 9.28 -0.75
C TYR A 46 -14.49 8.37 -1.61
N ALA A 47 -14.40 7.05 -1.47
CA ALA A 47 -15.12 6.14 -2.35
C ALA A 47 -16.63 6.10 -2.06
N SER A 48 -17.43 5.94 -3.11
CA SER A 48 -18.84 5.52 -2.97
C SER A 48 -18.94 4.12 -2.39
N GLU A 49 -20.06 3.77 -1.76
CA GLU A 49 -20.28 2.43 -1.19
C GLU A 49 -20.10 1.30 -2.23
N GLU A 50 -20.52 1.52 -3.46
CA GLU A 50 -20.35 0.58 -4.58
C GLU A 50 -18.87 0.35 -4.90
N THR A 51 -18.10 1.45 -4.98
CA THR A 51 -16.66 1.42 -5.24
C THR A 51 -15.92 0.78 -4.08
N LYS A 52 -16.31 1.11 -2.84
CA LYS A 52 -15.77 0.53 -1.61
C LYS A 52 -15.91 -0.99 -1.61
N LYS A 53 -17.12 -1.50 -1.89
CA LYS A 53 -17.39 -2.95 -1.92
C LYS A 53 -16.53 -3.72 -2.91
N VAL A 54 -16.28 -3.16 -4.10
CA VAL A 54 -15.41 -3.79 -5.11
C VAL A 54 -13.94 -3.63 -4.72
N GLY A 55 -13.56 -2.44 -4.24
CA GLY A 55 -12.20 -2.11 -3.83
C GLY A 55 -11.70 -2.96 -2.67
N GLU A 56 -12.54 -3.25 -1.67
CA GLU A 56 -12.15 -4.08 -0.53
C GLU A 56 -11.82 -5.52 -0.93
N LYS A 57 -12.51 -6.06 -1.94
CA LYS A 57 -12.15 -7.38 -2.51
C LYS A 57 -10.76 -7.35 -3.14
N VAL A 58 -10.47 -6.29 -3.91
CA VAL A 58 -9.15 -6.11 -4.52
C VAL A 58 -8.06 -5.96 -3.45
N VAL A 59 -8.32 -5.20 -2.39
CA VAL A 59 -7.38 -5.07 -1.25
C VAL A 59 -7.12 -6.45 -0.63
N ALA A 60 -8.16 -7.22 -0.32
CA ALA A 60 -8.03 -8.55 0.26
C ALA A 60 -7.23 -9.51 -0.64
N ASP A 61 -7.52 -9.53 -1.94
CA ASP A 61 -6.81 -10.37 -2.92
C ASP A 61 -5.32 -10.04 -2.99
N TYR A 62 -4.96 -8.76 -2.95
CA TYR A 62 -3.55 -8.35 -2.97
C TYR A 62 -2.85 -8.65 -1.65
N VAL A 63 -3.50 -8.42 -0.50
CA VAL A 63 -2.97 -8.77 0.82
C VAL A 63 -2.70 -10.27 0.91
N ASN A 64 -3.60 -11.11 0.41
CA ASN A 64 -3.46 -12.57 0.42
C ASN A 64 -2.21 -13.07 -0.33
N ARG A 65 -1.70 -12.32 -1.32
CA ARG A 65 -0.48 -12.69 -2.06
C ARG A 65 0.78 -12.65 -1.21
N PHE A 66 0.76 -11.89 -0.12
CA PHE A 66 1.89 -11.77 0.82
C PHE A 66 1.84 -12.81 1.94
N LYS A 67 0.84 -13.70 1.99
CA LYS A 67 0.76 -14.72 3.04
C LYS A 67 2.02 -15.58 3.08
N GLY A 68 2.62 -15.68 4.28
CA GLY A 68 3.87 -16.40 4.49
C GLY A 68 5.13 -15.55 4.26
N GLU A 69 5.00 -14.32 3.78
CA GLU A 69 6.11 -13.38 3.67
C GLU A 69 6.29 -12.56 4.96
N LYS A 70 7.54 -12.17 5.25
CA LYS A 70 7.88 -11.39 6.46
C LYS A 70 7.13 -10.05 6.57
N VAL A 71 6.72 -9.47 5.44
CA VAL A 71 6.03 -8.18 5.40
C VAL A 71 4.52 -8.28 5.69
N TYR A 72 3.95 -9.49 5.65
CA TYR A 72 2.50 -9.72 5.75
C TYR A 72 1.88 -9.14 7.01
N ASP A 73 2.46 -9.44 8.18
CA ASP A 73 1.92 -8.99 9.47
C ASP A 73 1.94 -7.46 9.56
N LYS A 74 2.96 -6.82 8.99
CA LYS A 74 3.05 -5.36 8.97
C LYS A 74 2.00 -4.73 8.06
N ILE A 75 1.66 -5.39 6.96
CA ILE A 75 0.56 -4.97 6.08
C ILE A 75 -0.75 -5.00 6.85
N LEU A 76 -1.04 -6.08 7.56
CA LEU A 76 -2.28 -6.21 8.35
C LEU A 76 -2.35 -5.18 9.48
N GLU A 77 -1.25 -4.97 10.21
CA GLU A 77 -1.17 -3.97 11.27
C GLU A 77 -1.48 -2.56 10.73
N ASN A 78 -0.84 -2.16 9.64
CA ASN A 78 -1.06 -0.85 9.04
C ASN A 78 -2.47 -0.70 8.50
N LEU A 79 -3.06 -1.73 7.87
CA LEU A 79 -4.45 -1.69 7.42
C LEU A 79 -5.43 -1.43 8.58
N LYS A 80 -5.21 -2.08 9.73
CA LYS A 80 -6.02 -1.84 10.93
C LYS A 80 -5.87 -0.40 11.44
N ARG A 81 -4.66 0.15 11.40
CA ARG A 81 -4.40 1.55 11.76
C ARG A 81 -5.11 2.53 10.83
N LEU A 82 -5.17 2.25 9.53
CA LEU A 82 -5.95 3.04 8.57
C LEU A 82 -7.45 3.02 8.92
N GLU A 83 -7.98 1.85 9.25
CA GLU A 83 -9.39 1.71 9.67
C GLU A 83 -9.69 2.44 10.99
N ASN A 84 -8.69 2.58 11.86
CA ASN A 84 -8.78 3.38 13.09
C ASN A 84 -8.60 4.89 12.89
N GLY A 85 -8.41 5.35 11.64
CA GLY A 85 -8.33 6.77 11.31
C GLY A 85 -6.91 7.31 11.09
N GLU A 86 -5.87 6.50 11.22
CA GLU A 86 -4.51 6.94 10.85
C GLU A 86 -4.38 7.08 9.32
N ARG A 87 -3.55 8.02 8.86
CA ARG A 87 -3.32 8.29 7.44
C ARG A 87 -1.84 8.45 7.12
N ASP A 88 -1.50 8.39 5.84
CA ASP A 88 -0.16 8.44 5.25
C ASP A 88 0.80 7.35 5.78
N LEU A 89 0.26 6.14 5.98
CA LEU A 89 1.06 4.99 6.39
C LEU A 89 1.85 4.43 5.20
N ARG A 90 3.13 4.13 5.43
CA ARG A 90 4.08 3.72 4.39
C ARG A 90 5.21 2.84 4.89
N PHE A 91 5.83 2.13 3.96
CA PHE A 91 7.14 1.47 4.07
C PHE A 91 8.28 2.36 3.52
#